data_AF-A0AAJ2L7P9-F1
#
_entry.id   AF-A0AAJ2L7P9-F1
#
_cell.length_a   1.000
_cell.length_b   1.000
_cell.length_c   1.000
_cell.angle_alpha   90.00
_cell.angle_beta   90.00
_cell.angle_gamma   90.00
#
_symmetry.space_group_name_H-M   'P 1'
#
loop_
_entity.id
_entity.type
_entity.pdbx_description
1 polymer ?
#
loop_
_entity_poly.entity_id
_entity_poly.type
_entity_poly.pdbx_seq_one_letter_code
_entity_poly.pdbx_strand_id
1 'polypeptide(L)'
;MNGIRYIIDSEGNKTDVVIDLKEHGQIVEDLLDSLLVKERKNEESMLFEDFIKQLVAGGKVIESSTKKPLRFGMMKGTIIMSEDFDDPLDFS
;
A
#
# COMPACT_ATOMS: atom_id res chain seq x y z
N MET A 1 16.06 17.36 13.42
CA MET A 1 15.24 16.13 13.38
C MET A 1 13.92 16.43 14.07
N ASN A 2 13.12 17.32 13.46
CA ASN A 2 11.79 17.62 13.99
C ASN A 2 10.88 16.41 13.72
N GLY A 3 9.82 16.25 14.52
CA GLY A 3 8.90 15.13 14.34
C GLY A 3 9.43 13.75 14.75
N ILE A 4 10.66 13.62 15.26
CA ILE A 4 11.24 12.32 15.69
C ILE A 4 11.42 12.31 17.20
N ARG A 5 10.83 11.32 17.88
CA ARG A 5 10.97 11.08 19.33
C ARG A 5 11.39 9.64 19.58
N TYR A 6 12.28 9.43 20.54
CA TYR A 6 12.70 8.09 20.95
C TYR A 6 12.07 7.69 22.28
N ILE A 7 11.72 6.42 22.40
CA ILE A 7 11.38 5.79 23.67
C ILE A 7 12.65 5.12 24.18
N ILE A 8 12.97 5.35 25.44
CA ILE A 8 14.15 4.79 26.11
C ILE A 8 13.72 3.82 27.21
N ASP A 9 14.48 2.74 27.39
CA ASP A 9 14.31 1.82 28.50
C ASP A 9 14.92 2.36 29.81
N SER A 10 14.85 1.57 30.87
CA SER A 10 15.42 1.91 32.19
C SER A 10 16.95 1.97 32.21
N GLU A 11 17.63 1.38 31.22
CA GLU A 11 19.09 1.39 31.08
C GLU A 11 19.56 2.56 30.20
N GLY A 12 18.63 3.29 29.57
CA GLY A 12 18.90 4.41 28.68
C GLY A 12 19.08 4.00 27.21
N ASN A 13 18.78 2.75 26.84
CA ASN A 13 18.83 2.31 25.45
C ASN A 13 17.57 2.77 24.72
N LYS A 14 17.71 3.18 23.45
CA LYS A 14 16.57 3.50 22.58
C LYS A 14 15.93 2.20 22.11
N THR A 15 14.68 1.96 22.50
CA THR A 15 13.94 0.75 22.13
C THR A 15 13.02 0.99 20.95
N ASP A 16 12.42 2.18 20.88
CA ASP A 16 11.41 2.51 19.88
C ASP A 16 11.54 3.96 19.40
N VAL A 17 10.88 4.27 18.30
CA VAL A 17 10.82 5.61 17.71
C VAL A 17 9.38 5.96 17.32
N VAL A 18 8.97 7.19 17.61
CA VAL A 18 7.73 7.79 17.14
C VAL A 18 8.08 8.86 16.10
N ILE A 19 7.57 8.70 14.89
CA ILE A 19 7.90 9.56 13.73
C ILE A 19 6.62 10.25 13.25
N ASP A 20 6.68 11.56 13.03
CA ASP A 20 5.61 12.33 12.40
C ASP A 20 5.53 12.03 10.90
N LEU A 21 4.42 11.44 10.48
CA LEU A 21 4.19 11.06 9.08
C LEU A 21 3.90 12.26 8.16
N LYS A 22 3.47 13.41 8.70
CA LYS A 22 3.29 14.60 7.85
C LYS A 22 4.62 15.15 7.34
N GLU A 23 5.67 15.00 8.15
CA GLU A 23 7.00 15.50 7.82
C GLU A 23 7.86 14.39 7.17
N HIS A 24 7.65 13.13 7.56
CA HIS A 24 8.54 12.01 7.18
C HIS A 24 7.80 10.79 6.62
N GLY A 25 6.57 10.93 6.11
CA GLY A 25 5.75 9.80 5.65
C GLY A 25 6.46 8.93 4.62
N GLN A 26 7.01 9.55 3.56
CA GLN A 26 7.67 8.84 2.47
C GLN A 26 8.84 7.95 2.94
N ILE A 27 9.71 8.46 3.82
CA ILE A 27 10.85 7.66 4.30
C ILE A 27 10.43 6.55 5.27
N VAL A 28 9.30 6.74 5.97
CA VAL A 28 8.73 5.69 6.84
C VAL A 28 8.14 4.58 5.98
N GLU A 29 7.45 4.91 4.89
CA GLU A 29 6.95 3.95 3.91
C GLU A 29 8.09 3.10 3.32
N ASP A 30 9.13 3.75 2.79
CA ASP A 30 10.33 3.07 2.25
C ASP A 30 10.97 2.11 3.26
N LEU A 31 11.03 2.53 4.53
CA LEU A 31 11.57 1.73 5.63
C LEU A 31 10.71 0.49 5.89
N LEU A 32 9.38 0.66 5.97
CA LEU A 32 8.45 -0.43 6.25
C LEU A 32 8.41 -1.44 5.09
N ASP A 33 8.39 -0.96 3.84
CA ASP A 33 8.45 -1.82 2.66
C ASP A 33 9.73 -2.64 2.61
N SER A 34 10.86 -2.01 2.92
CA SER A 34 12.15 -2.69 3.00
C SER A 34 12.18 -3.78 4.07
N LEU A 35 11.53 -3.55 5.22
CA LEU A 35 11.40 -4.55 6.28
C LEU A 35 10.48 -5.70 5.85
N LEU A 36 9.34 -5.38 5.25
CA LEU A 36 8.39 -6.36 4.74
C LEU A 36 9.04 -7.28 3.69
N VAL A 37 9.76 -6.72 2.72
CA VAL A 37 10.49 -7.51 1.71
C VAL A 37 11.52 -8.45 2.36
N LYS A 38 12.21 -8.01 3.42
CA LYS A 38 13.18 -8.84 4.14
C LYS A 38 12.52 -9.98 4.90
N GLU A 39 11.38 -9.72 5.55
CA GLU A 39 10.61 -10.73 6.27
C GLU A 39 10.11 -11.81 5.31
N ARG A 40 9.64 -11.41 4.14
CA ARG A 40 9.07 -12.29 3.12
C ARG A 40 10.11 -12.95 2.19
N LYS A 41 11.40 -12.70 2.42
CA LYS A 41 12.49 -13.18 1.55
C LYS A 41 12.51 -14.71 1.37
N ASN A 42 12.09 -15.45 2.40
CA ASN A 42 12.09 -16.91 2.41
C ASN A 42 10.71 -17.52 2.20
N GLU A 43 9.69 -16.72 1.91
CA GLU A 43 8.38 -17.25 1.54
C GLU A 43 8.45 -17.97 0.19
N GLU A 44 7.65 -19.02 0.04
CA GLU A 44 7.53 -19.68 -1.26
C GLU A 44 6.98 -18.69 -2.28
N SER A 45 7.73 -18.51 -3.37
CA SER A 45 7.25 -17.75 -4.50
C SER A 45 6.23 -18.57 -5.28
N MET A 46 5.24 -17.89 -5.84
CA MET A 46 4.27 -18.50 -6.74
C MET A 46 4.36 -17.86 -8.12
N LEU A 47 3.98 -18.62 -9.14
CA LEU A 47 3.87 -18.08 -10.49
C LEU A 47 2.74 -17.05 -10.54
N PHE A 48 2.99 -15.98 -11.27
CA PHE A 48 2.02 -14.88 -11.44
C PHE A 48 0.66 -15.38 -11.95
N GLU A 49 0.65 -16.32 -12.89
CA GLU A 49 -0.59 -16.90 -13.43
C GLU A 49 -1.42 -17.61 -12.34
N ASP A 50 -0.77 -18.34 -11.44
CA ASP A 50 -1.44 -19.05 -10.36
C ASP A 50 -1.94 -18.08 -9.28
N PHE A 51 -1.23 -16.97 -9.06
CA PHE A 51 -1.68 -15.88 -8.19
C PHE A 51 -2.97 -15.23 -8.73
N ILE A 52 -3.02 -14.94 -10.03
CA ILE A 52 -4.22 -14.38 -10.67
C ILE A 52 -5.40 -15.34 -10.56
N LYS A 53 -5.20 -16.65 -10.79
CA LYS A 53 -6.26 -17.66 -10.60
C LYS A 53 -6.79 -17.65 -9.17
N GLN A 54 -5.92 -17.55 -8.16
CA GLN A 54 -6.35 -17.44 -6.75
C GLN A 54 -7.16 -16.17 -6.47
N LEU A 55 -6.75 -15.03 -7.04
CA LEU A 55 -7.48 -13.77 -6.87
C LEU A 55 -8.87 -13.79 -7.53
N VAL A 56 -8.98 -14.40 -8.71
CA VAL A 56 -10.25 -14.57 -9.43
C VAL A 56 -11.16 -15.54 -8.67
N ALA A 57 -10.61 -16.67 -8.21
CA ALA A 57 -11.37 -17.63 -7.38
C ALA A 57 -11.84 -17.00 -6.07
N GLY A 58 -11.03 -16.13 -5.46
CA GLY A 58 -11.38 -15.38 -4.25
C GLY A 58 -12.30 -14.18 -4.49
N GLY A 59 -12.70 -13.90 -5.74
CA GLY A 59 -13.58 -12.77 -6.10
C GLY A 59 -12.97 -11.39 -5.88
N LYS A 60 -11.65 -11.30 -5.64
CA LYS A 60 -10.93 -10.03 -5.43
C LYS A 60 -10.60 -9.33 -6.75
N VAL A 61 -10.54 -10.11 -7.83
CA VAL A 61 -10.31 -9.62 -9.19
C VAL A 61 -11.31 -10.30 -10.12
N ILE A 62 -11.89 -9.54 -11.04
CA ILE A 62 -12.65 -10.10 -12.16
C ILE A 62 -11.68 -10.32 -13.31
N GLU A 63 -11.58 -11.57 -13.79
CA GLU A 63 -10.83 -11.89 -15.00
C GLU A 63 -11.41 -11.02 -16.13
N SER A 64 -10.57 -10.22 -16.79
CA SER A 64 -11.03 -9.30 -17.82
C SER A 64 -11.39 -10.07 -19.10
N SER A 65 -12.50 -10.79 -19.08
CA SER A 65 -13.15 -11.24 -20.30
C SER A 65 -13.57 -10.00 -21.08
N THR A 66 -12.85 -9.71 -22.17
CA THR A 66 -13.19 -8.76 -23.24
C THR A 66 -14.10 -7.60 -22.79
N LYS A 67 -13.54 -6.42 -22.51
CA LYS A 67 -14.31 -5.20 -22.20
C LYS A 67 -15.50 -5.04 -23.15
N LYS A 68 -16.69 -5.52 -22.77
CA LYS A 68 -17.94 -4.99 -23.27
C LYS A 68 -18.08 -3.65 -22.56
N PRO A 69 -18.17 -2.52 -23.28
CA PRO A 69 -18.36 -1.24 -22.63
C PRO A 69 -19.68 -1.32 -21.86
N LEU A 70 -19.59 -1.27 -20.53
CA LEU A 70 -20.75 -1.09 -19.66
C LEU A 70 -21.39 0.23 -20.07
N ARG A 71 -22.57 0.16 -20.68
CA ARG A 71 -23.41 1.35 -20.91
C ARG A 71 -24.03 1.74 -19.57
N PHE A 72 -23.21 2.34 -18.69
CA PHE A 72 -23.74 3.10 -17.58
C PHE A 72 -24.49 4.29 -18.17
N GLY A 73 -25.80 4.32 -17.97
CA GLY A 73 -26.62 5.46 -18.29
C GLY A 73 -26.02 6.69 -17.62
N MET A 74 -25.45 7.58 -18.44
CA MET A 74 -25.11 8.98 -18.19
C MET A 74 -24.97 9.38 -16.71
N MET A 75 -23.98 8.84 -16.01
CA MET A 75 -23.48 9.47 -14.80
C MET A 75 -22.15 10.11 -15.18
N LYS A 76 -22.20 11.40 -15.53
CA LYS A 76 -21.01 12.19 -15.84
C LYS A 76 -20.25 12.47 -14.54
N GLY A 77 -19.43 11.53 -14.12
CA GLY A 77 -18.41 11.72 -13.09
C GLY A 77 -17.06 11.35 -13.67
N THR A 78 -16.10 12.27 -13.63
CA THR A 78 -14.71 11.95 -13.91
C THR A 78 -14.20 11.13 -12.73
N ILE A 79 -13.85 9.86 -12.95
CA ILE A 79 -13.13 9.07 -11.94
C ILE A 79 -11.68 9.56 -11.99
N ILE A 80 -11.29 10.36 -10.99
CA ILE A 80 -9.90 10.74 -10.77
C ILE A 80 -9.32 9.64 -9.87
N MET A 81 -8.42 8.83 -10.41
CA MET A 81 -7.62 7.90 -9.62
C MET A 81 -6.28 8.59 -9.37
N SER A 82 -5.85 8.66 -8.11
CA SER A 82 -4.48 9.05 -7.80
C SER A 82 -3.51 8.03 -8.40
N GLU A 83 -2.33 8.49 -8.86
CA GLU A 83 -1.29 7.59 -9.34
C GLU A 83 -0.71 6.74 -8.19
N ASP A 84 -0.77 7.27 -6.96
CA ASP A 84 -0.41 6.58 -5.72
C ASP A 84 -1.67 6.21 -4.93
N PHE A 85 -1.84 4.91 -4.65
CA PHE A 85 -3.04 4.37 -3.96
C PHE A 85 -3.19 4.89 -2.52
N ASP A 86 -2.09 5.31 -1.92
CA ASP A 86 -2.01 5.85 -0.56
C ASP A 86 -2.09 7.38 -0.49
N ASP A 87 -2.08 8.06 -1.65
CA ASP A 87 -2.31 9.50 -1.67
C ASP A 87 -3.79 9.81 -1.41
N PRO A 88 -4.10 10.67 -0.41
CA PRO A 88 -5.48 11.05 -0.16
C PRO A 88 -6.03 11.74 -1.40
N LEU A 89 -7.23 11.31 -1.82
CA LEU A 89 -7.95 11.99 -2.89
C LEU A 89 -8.20 13.44 -2.45
N ASP A 90 -7.51 14.38 -3.07
CA ASP A 90 -7.63 15.79 -2.76
C ASP A 90 -8.94 16.31 -3.36
N PHE A 91 -9.97 16.47 -2.52
CA PHE A 91 -11.25 17.06 -2.90
C PHE A 91 -11.19 18.56 -2.58
N SER A 92 -10.72 19.37 -3.54
CA SER A 92 -10.81 20.83 -3.49
C SER A 92 -12.25 21.34 -3.57
#